data_AF-K0ZVH8-F1
#
_entry.id   AF-K0ZVH8-F1
#
_cell.length_a   1.000
_cell.length_b   1.000
_cell.length_c   1.000
_cell.angle_alpha   90.00
_cell.angle_beta   90.00
_cell.angle_gamma   90.00
#
_symmetry.space_group_name_H-M   'P 1'
#
loop_
_entity.id
_entity.type
_entity.pdbx_description
1 polymer ?
#
loop_
_entity_poly.entity_id
_entity_poly.type
_entity_poly.pdbx_seq_one_letter_code
_entity_poly.pdbx_strand_id
1 'polypeptide(L)'
;MTVFSKEADFEQALIEVLFTKGWEKEILHYPTEQDLIENWARILFDNNRERDRLNDQPLTDGEMAQILEQIENLRTPLKLNGFINGGSVSVKRDNPADPEHFGKEISLKIYNRKEIAAGSSRYQIARQPQFPTKSPILHDRRGDLMLLINGMPVFHLELKRSGVPVSHATIQIEKYAREGIFKGLFSLVQIFVAMEPNETVYFANPGPDGRFNSDYYFHWEDFNNELINNWK
;
A
#
# COMPACT_ATOMS: atom_id res chain seq x y z
N MET A 1 -29.52 -5.89 -6.92
CA MET A 1 -28.33 -5.28 -6.29
C MET A 1 -28.14 -5.88 -4.92
N THR A 2 -26.91 -6.22 -4.54
CA THR A 2 -26.60 -6.67 -3.19
C THR A 2 -26.56 -5.44 -2.29
N VAL A 3 -27.38 -5.40 -1.25
CA VAL A 3 -27.44 -4.26 -0.31
C VAL A 3 -26.69 -4.62 0.95
N PHE A 4 -25.76 -3.77 1.36
CA PHE A 4 -24.98 -3.92 2.57
C PHE A 4 -25.43 -2.88 3.60
N SER A 5 -26.05 -3.35 4.69
CA SER A 5 -26.53 -2.48 5.77
C SER A 5 -25.40 -2.02 6.70
N LYS A 6 -24.28 -2.74 6.73
CA LYS A 6 -23.05 -2.40 7.44
C LYS A 6 -21.87 -2.35 6.48
N GLU A 7 -20.97 -1.42 6.75
CA GLU A 7 -19.71 -1.25 5.99
C GLU A 7 -18.80 -2.47 6.14
N ALA A 8 -18.73 -3.05 7.34
CA ALA A 8 -17.96 -4.27 7.62
C ALA A 8 -18.42 -5.49 6.79
N ASP A 9 -19.73 -5.59 6.48
CA ASP A 9 -20.25 -6.66 5.64
C ASP A 9 -19.81 -6.46 4.18
N PHE A 10 -19.75 -5.21 3.71
CA PHE A 10 -19.25 -4.89 2.38
C PHE A 10 -17.73 -5.11 2.28
N GLU A 11 -16.97 -4.65 3.27
CA GLU A 11 -15.53 -4.88 3.38
C GLU A 11 -15.19 -6.37 3.29
N GLN A 12 -15.91 -7.21 4.06
CA GLN A 12 -15.73 -8.66 4.03
C GLN A 12 -16.05 -9.25 2.63
N ALA A 13 -17.14 -8.82 2.01
CA ALA A 13 -17.53 -9.30 0.69
C ALA A 13 -16.52 -8.88 -0.40
N LEU A 14 -15.96 -7.68 -0.31
CA LEU A 14 -14.91 -7.20 -1.21
C LEU A 14 -13.63 -8.03 -1.07
N ILE A 15 -13.20 -8.32 0.17
CA ILE A 15 -12.06 -9.21 0.43
C ILE A 15 -12.25 -10.59 -0.22
N GLU A 16 -13.44 -11.17 -0.09
CA GLU A 16 -13.75 -12.46 -0.72
C GLU A 16 -13.64 -12.41 -2.24
N VAL A 17 -14.07 -11.30 -2.88
CA VAL A 17 -13.86 -11.09 -4.31
C VAL A 17 -12.38 -10.96 -4.64
N LEU A 18 -11.60 -10.19 -3.87
CA LEU A 18 -10.16 -10.01 -4.09
C LEU A 18 -9.42 -11.36 -4.08
N PHE A 19 -9.79 -12.30 -3.21
CA PHE A 19 -9.23 -13.66 -3.23
C PHE A 19 -9.44 -14.38 -4.57
N THR A 20 -10.60 -14.18 -5.21
CA THR A 20 -10.87 -14.74 -6.55
C THR A 20 -10.07 -14.06 -7.67
N LYS A 21 -9.50 -12.88 -7.39
CA LYS A 21 -8.69 -12.07 -8.34
C LYS A 21 -7.18 -12.20 -8.09
N GLY A 22 -6.75 -13.17 -7.28
CA GLY A 22 -5.33 -13.48 -7.09
C GLY A 22 -4.67 -12.81 -5.89
N TRP A 23 -5.42 -12.11 -5.03
CA TRP A 23 -4.91 -11.63 -3.75
C TRP A 23 -4.78 -12.78 -2.75
N GLU A 24 -3.74 -12.74 -1.92
CA GLU A 24 -3.44 -13.75 -0.91
C GLU A 24 -4.58 -13.88 0.10
N LYS A 25 -4.85 -15.12 0.54
CA LYS A 25 -5.90 -15.42 1.53
C LYS A 25 -5.51 -15.06 2.96
N GLU A 26 -4.22 -14.92 3.22
CA GLU A 26 -3.70 -14.46 4.50
C GLU A 26 -3.84 -12.94 4.57
N ILE A 27 -4.65 -12.47 5.52
CA ILE A 27 -4.94 -11.05 5.71
C ILE A 27 -4.09 -10.54 6.88
N LEU A 28 -3.47 -9.38 6.71
CA LEU A 28 -2.88 -8.63 7.81
C LEU A 28 -4.00 -7.86 8.53
N HIS A 29 -4.38 -8.31 9.72
CA HIS A 29 -5.48 -7.72 10.50
C HIS A 29 -4.97 -6.65 11.45
N TYR A 30 -5.55 -5.45 11.38
CA TYR A 30 -5.20 -4.31 12.23
C TYR A 30 -3.70 -3.98 12.27
N PRO A 31 -2.94 -4.07 11.17
CA PRO A 31 -1.51 -3.91 11.24
C PRO A 31 -1.15 -2.46 11.58
N THR A 32 -0.16 -2.29 12.45
CA THR A 32 0.54 -1.02 12.64
C THR A 32 1.47 -0.75 11.45
N GLU A 33 1.99 0.47 11.34
CA GLU A 33 3.03 0.77 10.34
C GLU A 33 4.26 -0.14 10.52
N GLN A 34 4.64 -0.43 11.78
CA GLN A 34 5.75 -1.31 12.09
C GLN A 34 5.50 -2.75 11.61
N ASP A 35 4.30 -3.30 11.83
CA ASP A 35 3.94 -4.64 11.33
C ASP A 35 4.05 -4.72 9.78
N LEU A 36 3.68 -3.64 9.08
CA LEU A 36 3.80 -3.55 7.63
C LEU A 36 5.26 -3.44 7.18
N ILE A 37 6.10 -2.69 7.90
CA ILE A 37 7.54 -2.59 7.66
C ILE A 37 8.20 -3.97 7.84
N GLU A 38 7.87 -4.69 8.90
CA GLU A 38 8.40 -6.04 9.17
C GLU A 38 7.95 -7.04 8.11
N ASN A 39 6.68 -6.97 7.68
CA ASN A 39 6.19 -7.76 6.56
C ASN A 39 6.96 -7.46 5.28
N TRP A 40 7.23 -6.18 4.98
CA TRP A 40 8.02 -5.79 3.81
C TRP A 40 9.47 -6.29 3.92
N ALA A 41 10.11 -6.15 5.08
CA ALA A 41 11.46 -6.64 5.33
C ALA A 41 11.58 -8.16 5.10
N ARG A 42 10.59 -8.95 5.54
CA ARG A 42 10.54 -10.40 5.28
C ARG A 42 10.41 -10.71 3.79
N ILE A 43 9.60 -9.97 3.04
CA ILE A 43 9.44 -10.15 1.59
C ILE A 43 10.71 -9.76 0.84
N LEU A 44 11.36 -8.67 1.25
CA LEU A 44 12.68 -8.29 0.72
C LEU A 44 13.71 -9.37 1.01
N PHE A 45 13.71 -9.92 2.23
CA PHE A 45 14.57 -11.04 2.58
C PHE A 45 14.34 -12.23 1.65
N ASP A 46 13.11 -12.73 1.57
CA ASP A 46 12.74 -13.89 0.75
C ASP A 46 13.13 -13.73 -0.73
N ASN A 47 12.99 -12.52 -1.27
CA ASN A 47 13.29 -12.20 -2.66
C ASN A 47 14.79 -11.95 -2.95
N ASN A 48 15.64 -11.87 -1.92
CA ASN A 48 17.04 -11.46 -2.05
C ASN A 48 18.01 -12.32 -1.21
N ARG A 49 17.66 -13.58 -0.91
CA ARG A 49 18.43 -14.49 -0.04
C ARG A 49 19.79 -14.91 -0.61
N GLU A 50 20.02 -14.71 -1.90
CA GLU A 50 21.23 -15.10 -2.59
C GLU A 50 22.50 -14.49 -1.98
N ARG A 51 23.62 -15.19 -2.19
CA ARG A 51 24.90 -14.88 -1.56
C ARG A 51 25.40 -13.48 -1.89
N ASP A 52 25.18 -12.99 -3.11
CA ASP A 52 25.60 -11.66 -3.56
C ASP A 52 24.70 -10.51 -3.06
N ARG A 53 23.63 -10.83 -2.34
CA ARG A 53 22.73 -9.86 -1.70
C ARG A 53 22.72 -10.03 -0.19
N LEU A 54 21.71 -10.73 0.34
CA LEU A 54 21.51 -10.83 1.79
C LEU A 54 22.25 -12.01 2.40
N ASN A 55 22.80 -12.91 1.59
CA ASN A 55 23.60 -14.05 2.06
C ASN A 55 22.90 -14.85 3.17
N ASP A 56 21.61 -15.09 2.96
CA ASP A 56 20.71 -15.74 3.91
C ASP A 56 20.61 -15.08 5.31
N GLN A 57 20.98 -13.80 5.44
CA GLN A 57 20.83 -13.02 6.66
C GLN A 57 19.78 -11.91 6.51
N PRO A 58 18.81 -11.79 7.44
CA PRO A 58 17.72 -10.82 7.33
C PRO A 58 18.22 -9.37 7.32
N LEU A 59 17.33 -8.48 6.90
CA LEU A 59 17.52 -7.05 7.07
C LEU A 59 17.45 -6.67 8.55
N THR A 60 18.28 -5.74 8.99
CA THR A 60 18.17 -5.11 10.31
C THR A 60 17.19 -3.93 10.28
N ASP A 61 16.81 -3.44 11.47
CA ASP A 61 16.03 -2.20 11.59
C ASP A 61 16.78 -1.00 10.99
N GLY A 62 18.10 -0.95 11.11
CA GLY A 62 18.94 0.11 10.54
C GLY A 62 18.95 0.08 9.01
N GLU A 63 19.01 -1.10 8.42
CA GLU A 63 18.92 -1.31 6.97
C GLU A 63 17.53 -0.97 6.43
N MET A 64 16.46 -1.33 7.14
CA MET A 64 15.09 -0.91 6.79
C MET A 64 14.91 0.60 6.94
N ALA A 65 15.50 1.23 7.97
CA ALA A 65 15.47 2.67 8.14
C ALA A 65 16.14 3.40 6.96
N GLN A 66 17.24 2.87 6.41
CA GLN A 66 17.86 3.42 5.20
C GLN A 66 16.92 3.40 3.98
N ILE A 67 16.10 2.35 3.84
CA ILE A 67 15.10 2.27 2.76
C ILE A 67 13.98 3.29 3.00
N LEU A 68 13.49 3.39 4.23
CA LEU A 68 12.43 4.34 4.61
C LEU A 68 12.87 5.80 4.43
N GLU A 69 14.13 6.12 4.74
CA GLU A 69 14.71 7.44 4.52
C GLU A 69 14.79 7.76 3.01
N GLN A 70 15.15 6.79 2.17
CA GLN A 70 15.17 6.97 0.72
C GLN A 70 13.78 7.32 0.18
N ILE A 71 12.72 6.62 0.60
CA ILE A 71 11.35 6.92 0.13
C ILE A 71 10.86 8.27 0.66
N GLU A 72 11.21 8.65 1.89
CA GLU A 72 10.85 9.95 2.46
C GLU A 72 11.47 11.11 1.65
N ASN A 73 12.71 10.94 1.18
CA ASN A 73 13.41 11.92 0.37
C ASN A 73 12.85 12.09 -1.05
N LEU A 74 12.15 11.09 -1.60
CA LEU A 74 11.58 11.17 -2.94
C LEU A 74 10.44 12.20 -3.02
N ARG A 75 9.72 12.45 -1.92
CA ARG A 75 8.67 13.48 -1.70
C ARG A 75 7.50 13.55 -2.67
N THR A 76 7.65 13.23 -3.96
CA THR A 76 6.61 13.38 -4.97
C THR A 76 6.09 12.02 -5.45
N PRO A 77 4.80 11.91 -5.80
CA PRO A 77 4.22 10.67 -6.31
C PRO A 77 4.97 10.14 -7.53
N LEU A 78 5.41 11.03 -8.43
CA LEU A 78 6.19 10.64 -9.61
C LEU A 78 7.52 9.97 -9.24
N LYS A 79 8.25 10.51 -8.27
CA LYS A 79 9.53 9.94 -7.83
C LYS A 79 9.33 8.62 -7.08
N LEU A 80 8.31 8.53 -6.23
CA LEU A 80 7.92 7.30 -5.54
C LEU A 80 7.47 6.22 -6.52
N ASN A 81 6.71 6.58 -7.54
CA ASN A 81 6.38 5.69 -8.65
C ASN A 81 7.64 5.21 -9.38
N GLY A 82 8.60 6.11 -9.60
CA GLY A 82 9.92 5.80 -10.16
C GLY A 82 10.71 4.82 -9.30
N PHE A 83 10.65 4.94 -7.97
CA PHE A 83 11.24 3.98 -7.04
C PHE A 83 10.59 2.61 -7.16
N ILE A 84 9.26 2.51 -7.01
CA ILE A 84 8.51 1.25 -7.10
C ILE A 84 8.80 0.55 -8.43
N ASN A 85 8.85 1.31 -9.52
CA ASN A 85 9.08 0.78 -10.86
C ASN A 85 10.55 0.60 -11.24
N GLY A 86 11.47 1.23 -10.53
CA GLY A 86 12.92 1.11 -10.73
C GLY A 86 13.43 -0.28 -10.38
N GLY A 87 12.68 -1.00 -9.55
CA GLY A 87 12.80 -2.44 -9.34
C GLY A 87 13.89 -2.87 -8.36
N SER A 88 14.78 -1.97 -7.95
CA SER A 88 15.75 -2.21 -6.88
C SER A 88 15.98 -1.00 -5.97
N VAL A 89 16.43 -1.24 -4.74
CA VAL A 89 16.87 -0.25 -3.75
C VAL A 89 18.27 -0.58 -3.25
N SER A 90 19.11 0.42 -3.04
CA SER A 90 20.44 0.23 -2.46
C SER A 90 20.39 0.34 -0.94
N VAL A 91 21.15 -0.52 -0.24
CA VAL A 91 21.28 -0.49 1.22
C VAL A 91 22.72 -0.78 1.61
N LYS A 92 23.25 -0.06 2.58
CA LYS A 92 24.53 -0.40 3.21
C LYS A 92 24.30 -1.39 4.34
N ARG A 93 24.90 -2.57 4.23
CA ARG A 93 24.71 -3.65 5.20
C ARG A 93 25.32 -3.31 6.55
N ASP A 94 24.59 -3.56 7.62
CA ASP A 94 25.01 -3.40 9.02
C ASP A 94 24.72 -4.64 9.88
N ASN A 95 24.23 -5.74 9.28
CA ASN A 95 24.03 -7.01 9.98
C ASN A 95 25.36 -7.75 10.24
N PRO A 96 25.85 -7.88 11.49
CA PRO A 96 27.12 -8.54 11.78
C PRO A 96 27.13 -10.05 11.50
N ALA A 97 25.96 -10.67 11.32
CA ALA A 97 25.85 -12.08 10.91
C ALA A 97 26.23 -12.32 9.44
N ASP A 98 26.35 -11.26 8.63
CA ASP A 98 26.82 -11.30 7.25
C ASP A 98 28.20 -10.61 7.10
N PRO A 99 29.29 -11.22 7.61
CA PRO A 99 30.62 -10.60 7.58
C PRO A 99 31.15 -10.37 6.16
N GLU A 100 30.62 -11.06 5.16
CA GLU A 100 31.02 -10.88 3.75
C GLU A 100 30.54 -9.53 3.20
N HIS A 101 29.34 -9.09 3.57
CA HIS A 101 28.76 -7.83 3.09
C HIS A 101 28.73 -6.71 4.12
N PHE A 102 29.05 -6.97 5.39
CA PHE A 102 29.05 -5.96 6.45
C PHE A 102 29.82 -4.69 6.04
N GLY A 103 29.13 -3.53 6.11
CA GLY A 103 29.64 -2.23 5.71
C GLY A 103 29.69 -1.96 4.20
N LYS A 104 29.31 -2.92 3.35
CA LYS A 104 29.23 -2.78 1.89
C LYS A 104 27.82 -2.39 1.45
N GLU A 105 27.74 -1.74 0.30
CA GLU A 105 26.47 -1.44 -0.36
C GLU A 105 26.04 -2.63 -1.22
N ILE A 106 24.78 -3.03 -1.08
CA ILE A 106 24.14 -4.05 -1.91
C ILE A 106 22.87 -3.48 -2.56
N SER A 107 22.44 -4.08 -3.65
CA SER A 107 21.19 -3.72 -4.33
C SER A 107 20.15 -4.82 -4.13
N LEU A 108 19.03 -4.46 -3.51
CA LEU A 108 17.90 -5.35 -3.22
C LEU A 108 16.82 -5.16 -4.28
N LYS A 109 16.36 -6.26 -4.87
CA LYS A 109 15.19 -6.28 -5.75
C LYS A 109 13.92 -6.03 -4.93
N ILE A 110 13.16 -5.00 -5.30
CA ILE A 110 11.89 -4.61 -4.67
C ILE A 110 10.68 -4.99 -5.53
N TYR A 111 10.83 -4.93 -6.86
CA TYR A 111 9.74 -5.17 -7.79
C TYR A 111 10.29 -5.56 -9.17
N ASN A 112 9.62 -6.47 -9.86
CA ASN A 112 9.95 -6.79 -11.25
C ASN A 112 8.68 -6.77 -12.09
N ARG A 113 8.58 -5.82 -13.01
CA ARG A 113 7.44 -5.70 -13.93
C ARG A 113 7.22 -6.96 -14.78
N LYS A 114 8.27 -7.76 -15.02
CA LYS A 114 8.18 -9.02 -15.77
C LYS A 114 7.56 -10.16 -14.96
N GLU A 115 7.36 -9.96 -13.65
CA GLU A 115 6.83 -10.97 -12.73
C GLU A 115 5.37 -10.73 -12.34
N ILE A 116 4.73 -9.70 -12.93
CA ILE A 116 3.30 -9.42 -12.75
C ILE A 116 2.51 -10.62 -13.27
N ALA A 117 1.64 -11.18 -12.44
CA ALA A 117 0.79 -12.35 -12.73
C ALA A 117 1.53 -13.67 -13.02
N ALA A 118 2.86 -13.72 -12.93
CA ALA A 118 3.68 -14.94 -12.97
C ALA A 118 5.09 -14.65 -12.40
N GLY A 119 5.43 -15.17 -11.22
CA GLY A 119 6.75 -14.94 -10.61
C GLY A 119 6.71 -14.89 -9.08
N SER A 120 7.64 -14.14 -8.46
CA SER A 120 7.75 -14.00 -7.00
C SER A 120 6.98 -12.81 -6.42
N SER A 121 6.14 -12.14 -7.24
CA SER A 121 5.31 -11.04 -6.77
C SER A 121 4.24 -11.52 -5.80
N ARG A 122 4.11 -10.82 -4.67
CA ARG A 122 3.11 -11.07 -3.62
C ARG A 122 2.05 -9.98 -3.61
N TYR A 123 0.79 -10.38 -3.46
CA TYR A 123 -0.37 -9.50 -3.48
C TYR A 123 -1.14 -9.69 -2.17
N GLN A 124 -0.95 -8.80 -1.21
CA GLN A 124 -1.46 -8.97 0.16
C GLN A 124 -2.54 -7.95 0.48
N ILE A 125 -3.44 -8.31 1.40
CA ILE A 125 -4.49 -7.42 1.90
C ILE A 125 -4.19 -7.07 3.35
N ALA A 126 -4.11 -5.78 3.65
CA ALA A 126 -4.12 -5.26 5.01
C ALA A 126 -5.50 -4.71 5.32
N ARG A 127 -6.17 -5.30 6.32
CA ARG A 127 -7.50 -4.91 6.77
C ARG A 127 -7.39 -4.07 8.02
N GLN A 128 -8.04 -2.91 7.99
CA GLN A 128 -8.13 -1.95 9.07
C GLN A 128 -6.75 -1.49 9.60
N PRO A 129 -5.80 -1.09 8.72
CA PRO A 129 -4.48 -0.66 9.15
C PRO A 129 -4.56 0.54 10.09
N GLN A 130 -3.74 0.53 11.13
CA GLN A 130 -3.69 1.56 12.14
C GLN A 130 -2.76 2.68 11.70
N PHE A 131 -3.23 3.92 11.75
CA PHE A 131 -2.43 5.08 11.39
C PHE A 131 -1.94 5.79 12.65
N PRO A 132 -0.62 6.01 12.78
CA PRO A 132 -0.06 6.68 13.93
C PRO A 132 -0.58 8.12 14.00
N THR A 133 -1.11 8.50 15.15
CA THR A 133 -1.57 9.87 15.39
C THR A 133 -0.44 10.67 16.04
N LYS A 134 -0.37 11.98 15.75
CA LYS A 134 0.62 12.87 16.40
C LYS A 134 0.28 13.19 17.86
N SER A 135 -0.87 12.76 18.36
CA SER A 135 -1.33 13.09 19.71
C SER A 135 -2.05 11.90 20.34
N PRO A 136 -1.61 11.43 21.51
CA PRO A 136 -2.28 10.36 22.25
C PRO A 136 -3.71 10.71 22.71
N ILE A 137 -4.15 11.97 22.51
CA ILE A 137 -5.52 12.44 22.80
C ILE A 137 -6.45 12.20 21.58
N LEU A 138 -5.88 12.15 20.37
CA LEU A 138 -6.63 11.82 19.17
C LEU A 138 -6.79 10.30 19.09
N HIS A 139 -8.03 9.83 18.93
CA HIS A 139 -8.31 8.41 18.78
C HIS A 139 -7.56 7.86 17.56
N ASP A 140 -7.02 6.66 17.70
CA ASP A 140 -6.36 5.95 16.60
C ASP A 140 -7.25 5.94 15.36
N ARG A 141 -6.65 6.34 14.24
CA ARG A 141 -7.30 6.30 12.94
C ARG A 141 -7.03 4.93 12.33
N ARG A 142 -8.03 4.40 11.65
CA ARG A 142 -7.90 3.21 10.83
C ARG A 142 -8.40 3.52 9.43
N GLY A 143 -7.71 2.99 8.43
CA GLY A 143 -8.29 2.84 7.10
C GLY A 143 -9.24 1.65 7.06
N ASP A 144 -9.88 1.41 5.93
CA ASP A 144 -10.65 0.17 5.73
C ASP A 144 -9.75 -0.92 5.14
N LEU A 145 -9.22 -0.71 3.93
CA LEU A 145 -8.29 -1.65 3.30
C LEU A 145 -7.06 -0.97 2.72
N MET A 146 -5.93 -1.66 2.77
CA MET A 146 -4.77 -1.39 1.96
C MET A 146 -4.39 -2.62 1.15
N LEU A 147 -4.09 -2.39 -0.11
CA LEU A 147 -3.60 -3.44 -1.00
C LEU A 147 -2.10 -3.28 -1.19
N LEU A 148 -1.37 -4.33 -0.80
CA LEU A 148 0.09 -4.34 -0.79
C LEU A 148 0.62 -5.15 -1.96
N ILE A 149 1.61 -4.60 -2.67
CA ILE A 149 2.35 -5.31 -3.71
C ILE A 149 3.79 -5.47 -3.21
N ASN A 150 4.24 -6.71 -3.05
CA ASN A 150 5.52 -7.04 -2.43
C ASN A 150 5.72 -6.37 -1.06
N GLY A 151 4.64 -6.28 -0.26
CA GLY A 151 4.66 -5.62 1.05
C GLY A 151 4.55 -4.08 1.02
N MET A 152 4.69 -3.44 -0.15
CA MET A 152 4.54 -1.99 -0.28
C MET A 152 3.05 -1.61 -0.37
N PRO A 153 2.54 -0.65 0.42
CA PRO A 153 1.16 -0.18 0.30
C PRO A 153 1.00 0.69 -0.95
N VAL A 154 0.38 0.13 -1.99
CA VAL A 154 0.21 0.82 -3.29
C VAL A 154 -1.18 1.42 -3.43
N PHE A 155 -2.21 0.74 -2.90
CA PHE A 155 -3.59 1.22 -2.93
C PHE A 155 -4.14 1.36 -1.52
N HIS A 156 -4.86 2.45 -1.30
CA HIS A 156 -5.65 2.65 -0.08
C HIS A 156 -7.13 2.79 -0.48
N LEU A 157 -7.97 1.96 0.13
CA LEU A 157 -9.39 1.89 -0.13
C LEU A 157 -10.15 2.38 1.10
N GLU A 158 -11.10 3.27 0.88
CA GLU A 158 -12.07 3.72 1.87
C GLU A 158 -13.48 3.33 1.38
N LEU A 159 -14.18 2.56 2.19
CA LEU A 159 -15.44 1.91 1.85
C LEU A 159 -16.60 2.61 2.55
N LYS A 160 -17.79 2.52 1.97
CA LYS A 160 -19.04 2.94 2.59
C LYS A 160 -20.12 1.88 2.38
N ARG A 161 -21.03 1.76 3.34
CA ARG A 161 -22.22 0.90 3.21
C ARG A 161 -23.16 1.42 2.12
N SER A 162 -24.08 0.58 1.65
CA SER A 162 -25.06 0.96 0.62
C SER A 162 -25.87 2.20 1.01
N GLY A 163 -26.05 3.11 0.05
CA GLY A 163 -26.84 4.33 0.21
C GLY A 163 -26.13 5.47 0.93
N VAL A 164 -24.88 5.28 1.36
CA VAL A 164 -24.01 6.39 1.78
C VAL A 164 -23.24 6.89 0.55
N PRO A 165 -23.25 8.21 0.26
CA PRO A 165 -22.55 8.74 -0.91
C PRO A 165 -21.05 8.43 -0.90
N VAL A 166 -20.49 8.05 -2.06
CA VAL A 166 -19.05 7.78 -2.21
C VAL A 166 -18.18 8.99 -1.84
N SER A 167 -18.73 10.20 -1.96
CA SER A 167 -18.07 11.45 -1.56
C SER A 167 -17.69 11.49 -0.07
N HIS A 168 -18.37 10.74 0.79
CA HIS A 168 -17.97 10.63 2.19
C HIS A 168 -16.61 9.92 2.33
N ALA A 169 -16.36 8.89 1.51
CA ALA A 169 -15.07 8.19 1.48
C ALA A 169 -13.97 9.08 0.87
N THR A 170 -14.24 9.81 -0.21
CA THR A 170 -13.25 10.72 -0.79
C THR A 170 -12.84 11.83 0.20
N ILE A 171 -13.80 12.44 0.89
CA ILE A 171 -13.55 13.46 1.93
C ILE A 171 -12.71 12.89 3.08
N GLN A 172 -12.93 11.62 3.45
CA GLN A 172 -12.18 10.95 4.50
C GLN A 172 -10.71 10.71 4.08
N ILE A 173 -10.47 10.26 2.85
CA ILE A 173 -9.12 10.14 2.27
C ILE A 173 -8.41 11.50 2.26
N GLU A 174 -9.07 12.56 1.78
CA GLU A 174 -8.50 13.91 1.76
C GLU A 174 -8.16 14.42 3.16
N LYS A 175 -8.97 14.06 4.16
CA LYS A 175 -8.71 14.39 5.56
C LYS A 175 -7.47 13.68 6.07
N TYR A 176 -7.31 12.38 5.82
CA TYR A 176 -6.09 11.65 6.20
C TYR A 176 -4.83 12.25 5.56
N ALA A 177 -4.91 12.62 4.28
CA ALA A 177 -3.81 13.28 3.59
C ALA A 177 -3.45 14.63 4.23
N ARG A 178 -4.45 15.48 4.54
CA ARG A 178 -4.22 16.76 5.24
C ARG A 178 -3.68 16.58 6.65
N GLU A 179 -4.07 15.52 7.34
CA GLU A 179 -3.54 15.15 8.66
C GLU A 179 -2.10 14.57 8.59
N GLY A 180 -1.60 14.31 7.38
CA GLY A 180 -0.24 13.85 7.14
C GLY A 180 -0.05 12.35 7.38
N ILE A 181 -1.11 11.55 7.23
CA ILE A 181 -1.07 10.08 7.39
C ILE A 181 -0.21 9.42 6.31
N PHE A 182 -0.27 9.88 5.06
CA PHE A 182 0.46 9.28 3.94
C PHE A 182 1.93 9.76 3.89
N LYS A 183 2.67 9.47 4.96
CA LYS A 183 4.12 9.68 5.14
C LYS A 183 4.78 8.35 5.49
N GLY A 184 6.11 8.35 5.64
CA GLY A 184 6.85 7.12 5.97
C GLY A 184 6.55 6.03 4.94
N LEU A 185 6.20 4.83 5.41
CA LEU A 185 5.81 3.72 4.53
C LEU A 185 4.58 4.05 3.68
N PHE A 186 3.59 4.72 4.26
CA PHE A 186 2.32 5.06 3.59
C PHE A 186 2.48 6.12 2.49
N SER A 187 3.63 6.76 2.36
CA SER A 187 3.93 7.62 1.21
C SER A 187 3.91 6.85 -0.11
N LEU A 188 4.14 5.51 -0.08
CA LEU A 188 4.14 4.65 -1.25
C LEU A 188 2.75 4.49 -1.90
N VAL A 189 1.66 4.91 -1.24
CA VAL A 189 0.32 4.85 -1.83
C VAL A 189 0.27 5.69 -3.11
N GLN A 190 -0.07 5.05 -4.22
CA GLN A 190 -0.15 5.67 -5.54
C GLN A 190 -1.59 6.02 -5.92
N ILE A 191 -2.53 5.16 -5.56
CA ILE A 191 -3.93 5.26 -5.98
C ILE A 191 -4.82 5.14 -4.74
N PHE A 192 -5.75 6.07 -4.62
CA PHE A 192 -6.86 6.02 -3.70
C PHE A 192 -8.10 5.47 -4.40
N VAL A 193 -8.89 4.70 -3.67
CA VAL A 193 -10.17 4.17 -4.12
C VAL A 193 -11.21 4.48 -3.06
N ALA A 194 -12.27 5.18 -3.44
CA ALA A 194 -13.44 5.41 -2.61
C ALA A 194 -14.60 4.61 -3.20
N MET A 195 -15.29 3.83 -2.37
CA MET A 195 -16.22 2.83 -2.88
C MET A 195 -17.44 2.63 -1.99
N GLU A 196 -18.61 2.57 -2.60
CA GLU A 196 -19.80 1.92 -2.06
C GLU A 196 -20.28 0.85 -3.07
N PRO A 197 -21.15 -0.09 -2.68
CA PRO A 197 -21.55 -1.21 -3.54
C PRO A 197 -22.03 -0.86 -4.97
N ASN A 198 -22.56 0.33 -5.24
CA ASN A 198 -23.04 0.73 -6.57
C ASN A 198 -22.28 1.92 -7.17
N GLU A 199 -21.18 2.36 -6.57
CA GLU A 199 -20.40 3.49 -7.07
C GLU A 199 -18.96 3.38 -6.58
N THR A 200 -18.01 3.45 -7.51
CA THR A 200 -16.58 3.44 -7.20
C THR A 200 -15.92 4.59 -7.93
N VAL A 201 -15.09 5.34 -7.21
CA VAL A 201 -14.21 6.35 -7.80
C VAL A 201 -12.78 6.09 -7.37
N TYR A 202 -11.83 6.31 -8.28
CA TYR A 202 -10.40 6.20 -8.00
C TYR A 202 -9.68 7.46 -8.45
N PHE A 203 -8.59 7.77 -7.76
CA PHE A 203 -7.79 8.97 -8.02
C PHE A 203 -6.36 8.80 -7.55
N ALA A 204 -5.45 9.53 -8.19
CA ALA A 204 -4.03 9.47 -7.85
C ALA A 204 -3.75 10.19 -6.51
N ASN A 205 -2.76 9.69 -5.78
CA ASN A 205 -2.22 10.42 -4.65
C ASN A 205 -1.49 11.68 -5.16
N PRO A 206 -1.92 12.91 -4.78
CA PRO A 206 -1.28 14.14 -5.24
C PRO A 206 0.06 14.41 -4.53
N GLY A 207 0.38 13.64 -3.48
CA GLY A 207 1.56 13.82 -2.66
C GLY A 207 1.42 14.96 -1.64
N PRO A 208 2.43 15.15 -0.78
CA PRO A 208 2.38 16.10 0.34
C PRO A 208 2.24 17.56 -0.08
N ASP A 209 2.79 17.92 -1.25
CA ASP A 209 2.78 19.29 -1.79
C ASP A 209 1.66 19.50 -2.82
N GLY A 210 0.93 18.42 -3.17
CA GLY A 210 -0.15 18.46 -4.14
C GLY A 210 -1.51 18.78 -3.52
N ARG A 211 -2.52 18.97 -4.37
CA ARG A 211 -3.90 19.22 -3.94
C ARG A 211 -4.83 18.23 -4.62
N PHE A 212 -5.82 17.78 -3.87
CA PHE A 212 -6.93 17.04 -4.43
C PHE A 212 -7.79 17.95 -5.32
N ASN A 213 -8.22 17.41 -6.45
CA ASN A 213 -9.22 18.03 -7.30
C ASN A 213 -10.16 16.92 -7.78
N SER A 214 -11.44 17.04 -7.40
CA SER A 214 -12.51 16.10 -7.72
C SER A 214 -12.75 15.93 -9.21
N ASP A 215 -12.33 16.89 -10.05
CA ASP A 215 -12.42 16.77 -11.51
C ASP A 215 -11.54 15.63 -12.05
N TYR A 216 -10.57 15.15 -11.26
CA TYR A 216 -9.71 14.02 -11.58
C TYR A 216 -10.05 12.76 -10.77
N TYR A 217 -11.29 12.67 -10.27
CA TYR A 217 -11.82 11.46 -9.65
C TYR A 217 -12.59 10.69 -10.71
N PHE A 218 -12.06 9.53 -11.09
CA PHE A 218 -12.54 8.79 -12.24
C PHE A 218 -13.37 7.60 -11.78
N HIS A 219 -14.42 7.31 -12.55
CA HIS A 219 -15.10 6.03 -12.47
C HIS A 219 -14.39 5.01 -13.37
N TRP A 220 -14.58 3.72 -13.09
CA TRP A 220 -14.16 2.70 -14.04
C TRP A 220 -15.18 2.61 -15.17
N GLU A 221 -14.70 2.46 -16.40
CA GLU A 221 -15.52 2.43 -17.61
C GLU A 221 -15.13 1.25 -18.49
N ASP A 222 -16.10 0.72 -19.24
CA ASP A 222 -15.83 -0.28 -20.26
C ASP A 222 -15.29 0.36 -21.56
N PHE A 223 -15.02 -0.46 -22.57
CA PHE A 223 -14.51 0.02 -23.87
C PHE A 223 -15.44 1.03 -24.57
N ASN A 224 -16.73 1.06 -24.23
CA ASN A 224 -17.73 1.95 -24.80
C ASN A 224 -17.94 3.23 -23.96
N ASN A 225 -17.14 3.43 -22.90
CA ASN A 225 -17.29 4.49 -21.91
C ASN A 225 -18.58 4.34 -21.05
N GLU A 226 -19.09 3.12 -20.91
CA GLU A 226 -20.20 2.84 -19.99
C GLU A 226 -19.64 2.59 -18.59
N LEU A 227 -20.24 3.23 -17.58
CA LEU A 227 -19.78 3.15 -16.19
C LEU A 227 -19.88 1.71 -15.65
N ILE A 228 -18.76 1.19 -15.15
CA ILE A 228 -18.68 -0.06 -14.40
C ILE A 228 -18.77 0.27 -12.92
N ASN A 229 -20.01 0.33 -12.44
CA ASN A 229 -20.34 0.72 -11.07
C ASN A 229 -20.52 -0.46 -10.10
N ASN A 230 -20.70 -1.66 -10.63
CA ASN A 230 -20.86 -2.85 -9.80
C ASN A 230 -19.51 -3.24 -9.18
N TRP A 231 -19.49 -3.39 -7.86
CA TRP A 231 -18.29 -3.71 -7.09
C TRP A 231 -17.67 -5.11 -7.35
N LYS A 232 -18.35 -6.00 -8.08
CA LYS A 232 -17.91 -7.39 -8.35
C LYS A 232 -17.17 -7.59 -9.67
#